data_AF-A0A9X2P5I4-F1
#
_entry.id   AF-A0A9X2P5I4-F1
#
_cell.length_a   1.000
_cell.length_b   1.000
_cell.length_c   1.000
_cell.angle_alpha   90.00
_cell.angle_beta   90.00
_cell.angle_gamma   90.00
#
_symmetry.space_group_name_H-M   'P 1'
#
loop_
_entity.id
_entity.type
_entity.pdbx_description
1 polymer ?
#
loop_
_entity_poly.entity_id
_entity_poly.type
_entity_poly.pdbx_seq_one_letter_code
_entity_poly.pdbx_strand_id
1 'polypeptide(L)'
;MRNLTDIEYQAIKSAIVRKEISSAEILMEVYDHYVSHLQEYGEVDFDDQLAELEEKFTYGYCHALQAKFNKEIRKEIGVLQWEVVKKNFCLSRILYVLGFMMIAFYLGSNVKNEKEGAIMMVAPLLILSVFHIYFLVKSSSRIKKIKENMSQASSLQSSLFYPFSERMYLPVIMAYSIVWFADLIFDVQVLSNIAPQIAATFSILLFIYVISLMEVWKIKSKTSLL
;
A
#
# COMPACT_ATOMS: atom_id res chain seq x y z
N MET A 1 -24.08 -27.98 -6.64
CA MET A 1 -23.18 -27.70 -5.51
C MET A 1 -23.89 -28.08 -4.23
N ARG A 2 -23.29 -28.99 -3.45
CA ARG A 2 -23.75 -29.36 -2.11
C ARG A 2 -23.44 -28.22 -1.14
N ASN A 3 -24.21 -28.10 -0.06
CA ASN A 3 -23.83 -27.23 1.06
C ASN A 3 -22.92 -28.01 2.00
N LEU A 4 -21.74 -27.45 2.29
CA LEU A 4 -20.82 -28.03 3.27
C LEU A 4 -21.38 -27.85 4.68
N THR A 5 -21.11 -28.81 5.54
CA THR A 5 -21.42 -28.77 6.97
C THR A 5 -20.47 -27.83 7.71
N ASP A 6 -20.85 -27.41 8.92
CA ASP A 6 -19.98 -26.56 9.75
C ASP A 6 -18.64 -27.25 10.08
N ILE A 7 -18.65 -28.58 10.22
CA ILE A 7 -17.44 -29.37 10.50
C ILE A 7 -16.48 -29.30 9.30
N GLU A 8 -17.01 -29.47 8.09
CA GLU A 8 -16.24 -29.37 6.84
C GLU A 8 -15.65 -27.97 6.65
N TYR A 9 -16.42 -26.92 6.95
CA TYR A 9 -15.90 -25.55 6.93
C TYR A 9 -14.76 -25.32 7.94
N GLN A 10 -14.83 -25.92 9.13
CA GLN A 10 -13.75 -25.83 10.11
C GLN A 10 -12.51 -26.62 9.70
N ALA A 11 -12.69 -27.77 9.05
CA ALA A 11 -11.60 -28.56 8.48
C ALA A 11 -10.86 -27.77 7.39
N ILE A 12 -11.59 -27.16 6.47
CA ILE A 12 -11.04 -26.28 5.42
C ILE A 12 -10.25 -25.12 6.03
N LYS A 13 -10.84 -24.40 7.00
CA LYS A 13 -10.17 -23.29 7.68
C LYS A 13 -8.88 -23.75 8.36
N SER A 14 -8.92 -24.89 9.04
CA SER A 14 -7.75 -25.46 9.72
C SER A 14 -6.64 -25.85 8.74
N ALA A 15 -6.98 -26.43 7.59
CA ALA A 15 -6.02 -26.80 6.55
C ALA A 15 -5.35 -25.55 5.97
N ILE A 16 -6.13 -24.51 5.66
CA ILE A 16 -5.63 -23.26 5.07
C ILE A 16 -4.77 -22.47 6.06
N VAL A 17 -5.16 -22.39 7.34
CA VAL A 17 -4.39 -21.65 8.37
C VAL A 17 -2.96 -22.19 8.50
N ARG A 18 -2.77 -23.51 8.35
CA ARG A 18 -1.43 -24.15 8.37
C ARG A 18 -0.53 -23.74 7.20
N LYS A 19 -1.08 -23.14 6.14
CA LYS A 19 -0.31 -22.66 4.99
C LYS A 19 0.30 -21.26 5.21
N GLU A 20 0.02 -20.62 6.35
CA GLU A 20 0.59 -19.33 6.80
C GLU A 20 0.49 -18.18 5.78
N ILE A 21 -0.58 -18.19 4.97
CA ILE A 21 -0.85 -17.15 3.98
C ILE A 21 -1.05 -15.80 4.69
N SER A 22 -0.27 -14.80 4.31
CA SER A 22 -0.29 -13.45 4.90
C SER A 22 -1.04 -12.43 4.05
N SER A 23 -1.32 -12.73 2.78
CA SER A 23 -2.19 -11.90 1.93
C SER A 23 -3.66 -12.30 2.10
N ALA A 24 -4.49 -11.34 2.50
CA ALA A 24 -5.93 -11.51 2.63
C ALA A 24 -6.60 -11.94 1.33
N GLU A 25 -6.17 -11.39 0.20
CA GLU A 25 -6.71 -11.68 -1.12
C GLU A 25 -6.39 -13.13 -1.53
N ILE A 26 -5.14 -13.56 -1.34
CA ILE A 26 -4.74 -14.95 -1.64
C ILE A 26 -5.39 -15.94 -0.69
N LEU A 27 -5.54 -15.59 0.59
CA LEU A 27 -6.23 -16.42 1.56
C LEU A 27 -7.69 -16.65 1.14
N MET A 28 -8.38 -15.59 0.72
CA MET A 28 -9.76 -15.68 0.26
C MET A 28 -9.89 -16.46 -1.04
N GLU A 29 -8.98 -16.28 -2.00
CA GLU A 29 -8.96 -17.03 -3.26
C GLU A 29 -8.74 -18.54 -3.01
N VAL A 30 -7.77 -18.89 -2.16
CA VAL A 30 -7.52 -20.30 -1.80
C VAL A 30 -8.72 -20.88 -1.05
N TYR A 31 -9.33 -20.11 -0.15
CA TYR A 31 -10.53 -20.53 0.55
C TYR A 31 -11.72 -20.76 -0.39
N ASP A 32 -11.98 -19.83 -1.31
CA ASP A 32 -13.04 -19.95 -2.29
C ASP A 32 -12.81 -21.18 -3.18
N HIS A 33 -11.57 -21.40 -3.63
CA HIS A 33 -11.22 -22.58 -4.41
C HIS A 33 -11.45 -23.90 -3.65
N TYR A 34 -11.08 -23.96 -2.37
CA TYR A 34 -11.34 -25.13 -1.52
C TYR A 34 -12.85 -25.38 -1.40
N VAL A 35 -13.61 -24.34 -1.09
CA VAL A 35 -15.06 -24.45 -0.93
C VAL A 35 -15.71 -24.86 -2.24
N SER A 36 -15.42 -24.18 -3.35
CA SER A 36 -16.01 -24.48 -4.66
C SER A 36 -15.70 -25.91 -5.10
N HIS A 37 -14.45 -26.36 -4.93
CA HIS A 37 -14.04 -27.72 -5.27
C HIS A 37 -14.78 -28.74 -4.42
N LEU A 38 -14.77 -28.61 -3.08
CA LEU A 38 -15.35 -29.58 -2.17
C LEU A 38 -16.90 -29.63 -2.23
N GLN A 39 -17.54 -28.56 -2.70
CA GLN A 39 -18.99 -28.53 -2.96
C GLN A 39 -19.43 -29.36 -4.18
N GLU A 40 -18.50 -29.77 -5.04
CA GLU A 40 -18.78 -30.63 -6.20
C GLU A 40 -18.85 -32.11 -5.81
N TYR A 41 -18.30 -32.49 -4.64
CA TYR A 41 -18.19 -33.87 -4.20
C TYR A 41 -19.18 -34.23 -3.08
N GLY A 42 -19.47 -35.52 -2.99
CA GLY A 42 -20.29 -36.07 -1.90
C GLY A 42 -19.56 -35.98 -0.56
N GLU A 43 -20.32 -36.10 0.53
CA GLU A 43 -19.76 -36.10 1.90
C GLU A 43 -18.78 -37.25 2.12
N VAL A 44 -19.01 -38.41 1.48
CA VAL A 44 -18.14 -39.59 1.58
C VAL A 44 -16.75 -39.34 1.00
N ASP A 45 -16.65 -38.50 -0.04
CA ASP A 45 -15.40 -38.23 -0.76
C ASP A 45 -14.68 -36.99 -0.20
N PHE A 46 -15.25 -36.33 0.81
CA PHE A 46 -14.77 -35.03 1.30
C PHE A 46 -13.32 -35.10 1.80
N ASP A 47 -13.01 -36.08 2.65
CA ASP A 47 -11.68 -36.19 3.27
C ASP A 47 -10.59 -36.50 2.23
N ASP A 48 -10.90 -37.39 1.28
CA ASP A 48 -10.00 -37.75 0.18
C ASP A 48 -9.73 -36.55 -0.73
N GLN A 49 -10.77 -35.78 -1.07
CA GLN A 49 -10.66 -34.59 -1.89
C GLN A 49 -9.96 -33.43 -1.16
N LEU A 50 -10.16 -33.30 0.16
CA LEU A 50 -9.44 -32.33 0.97
C LEU A 50 -7.95 -32.67 1.02
N ALA A 51 -7.58 -33.95 1.17
CA ALA A 51 -6.20 -34.40 1.14
C ALA A 51 -5.52 -34.10 -0.21
N GLU A 52 -6.23 -34.35 -1.32
CA GLU A 52 -5.75 -34.01 -2.67
C GLU A 52 -5.48 -32.49 -2.82
N LEU A 53 -6.38 -31.65 -2.30
CA LEU A 53 -6.18 -30.20 -2.26
C LEU A 53 -4.98 -29.80 -1.40
N GLU A 54 -4.72 -30.52 -0.30
CA GLU A 54 -3.56 -30.23 0.56
C GLU A 54 -2.22 -30.54 -0.11
N GLU A 55 -2.17 -31.58 -0.96
CA GLU A 55 -1.00 -31.92 -1.78
C GLU A 55 -0.75 -30.88 -2.88
N LYS A 56 -1.82 -30.31 -3.44
CA LYS A 56 -1.73 -29.27 -4.47
C LYS A 56 -1.37 -27.90 -3.87
N PHE A 57 -2.07 -27.49 -2.81
CA PHE A 57 -1.87 -26.22 -2.12
C PHE A 57 -0.92 -26.37 -0.94
N THR A 58 0.31 -26.76 -1.25
CA THR A 58 1.39 -26.79 -0.27
C THR A 58 1.75 -25.40 0.23
N TYR A 59 2.40 -25.31 1.39
CA TYR A 59 2.99 -24.06 1.89
C TYR A 59 3.83 -23.36 0.81
N GLY A 60 4.73 -24.10 0.15
CA GLY A 60 5.60 -23.55 -0.89
C GLY A 60 4.83 -22.99 -2.08
N TYR A 61 3.79 -23.70 -2.53
CA TYR A 61 2.93 -23.24 -3.62
C TYR A 61 2.19 -21.94 -3.25
N CYS A 62 1.56 -21.90 -2.07
CA CYS A 62 0.83 -20.72 -1.60
C CYS A 62 1.73 -19.49 -1.45
N HIS A 63 2.95 -19.67 -0.92
CA HIS A 63 3.91 -18.56 -0.80
C HIS A 63 4.46 -18.11 -2.16
N ALA A 64 4.67 -19.02 -3.10
CA ALA A 64 5.05 -18.66 -4.48
C ALA A 64 3.91 -17.87 -5.18
N LEU A 65 2.66 -18.31 -5.01
CA LEU A 65 1.47 -17.64 -5.51
C LEU A 65 1.37 -16.22 -4.94
N GLN A 66 1.51 -16.08 -3.62
CA GLN A 66 1.52 -14.78 -2.95
C GLN A 66 2.66 -13.88 -3.45
N ALA A 67 3.87 -14.40 -3.61
CA ALA A 67 5.00 -13.62 -4.11
C ALA A 67 4.77 -13.13 -5.55
N LYS A 68 4.23 -13.98 -6.42
CA LYS A 68 3.87 -13.63 -7.80
C LYS A 68 2.81 -12.54 -7.82
N PHE A 69 1.72 -12.71 -7.06
CA PHE A 69 0.64 -11.74 -6.96
C PHE A 69 1.13 -10.37 -6.45
N ASN A 70 1.94 -10.36 -5.38
CA ASN A 70 2.52 -9.13 -4.85
C ASN A 70 3.42 -8.42 -5.87
N LYS A 71 4.18 -9.18 -6.67
CA LYS A 71 5.03 -8.61 -7.74
C LYS A 71 4.18 -7.98 -8.85
N GLU A 72 3.10 -8.63 -9.26
CA GLU A 72 2.17 -8.12 -10.27
C GLU A 72 1.47 -6.84 -9.78
N ILE A 73 0.93 -6.85 -8.55
CA ILE A 73 0.32 -5.68 -7.92
C ILE A 73 1.30 -4.50 -7.86
N ARG A 74 2.56 -4.74 -7.47
CA ARG A 74 3.58 -3.67 -7.44
C ARG A 74 3.74 -3.02 -8.80
N LYS A 75 3.80 -3.81 -9.87
CA LYS A 75 3.91 -3.32 -11.25
C LYS A 75 2.66 -2.54 -11.65
N GLU A 76 1.48 -3.10 -11.43
CA GLU A 76 0.20 -2.49 -11.80
C GLU A 76 -0.05 -1.15 -11.11
N ILE A 77 0.26 -1.03 -9.80
CA ILE A 77 0.14 0.24 -9.09
C ILE A 77 1.01 1.32 -9.76
N GLY A 78 2.21 0.96 -10.24
CA GLY A 78 3.10 1.90 -10.92
C GLY A 78 2.53 2.38 -12.24
N VAL A 79 1.98 1.45 -13.04
CA VAL A 79 1.32 1.78 -14.32
C VAL A 79 0.10 2.68 -14.08
N LEU A 80 -0.77 2.29 -13.15
CA LEU A 80 -1.97 3.07 -12.80
C LEU A 80 -1.62 4.44 -12.24
N GLN A 81 -0.58 4.55 -11.41
CA GLN A 81 -0.15 5.85 -10.87
C GLN A 81 0.28 6.77 -12.00
N TRP A 82 1.03 6.25 -12.98
CA TRP A 82 1.44 7.03 -14.13
C TRP A 82 0.26 7.45 -15.01
N GLU A 83 -0.73 6.57 -15.20
CA GLU A 83 -1.97 6.90 -15.91
C GLU A 83 -2.78 7.98 -15.19
N VAL A 84 -2.91 7.88 -13.86
CA VAL A 84 -3.56 8.90 -13.02
C VAL A 84 -2.85 10.24 -13.15
N VAL A 85 -1.52 10.26 -13.08
CA VAL A 85 -0.74 11.49 -13.26
C VAL A 85 -0.98 12.07 -14.66
N LYS A 86 -0.86 11.27 -15.72
CA LYS A 86 -1.11 11.72 -17.10
C LYS A 86 -2.50 12.30 -17.29
N LYS A 87 -3.52 11.64 -16.74
CA LYS A 87 -4.91 12.09 -16.82
C LYS A 87 -5.12 13.39 -16.05
N ASN A 88 -4.47 13.54 -14.90
CA ASN A 88 -4.66 14.69 -14.03
C ASN A 88 -3.77 15.88 -14.36
N PHE A 89 -2.68 15.72 -15.11
CA PHE A 89 -1.71 16.77 -15.42
C PHE A 89 -1.74 17.16 -16.92
N CYS A 90 -2.87 17.70 -17.37
CA CYS A 90 -2.93 18.41 -18.65
C CYS A 90 -2.19 19.75 -18.56
N LEU A 91 -1.80 20.34 -19.70
CA LEU A 91 -1.01 21.59 -19.78
C LEU A 91 -1.53 22.70 -18.85
N SER A 92 -2.85 22.93 -18.82
CA SER A 92 -3.47 23.95 -17.96
C SER A 92 -3.24 23.70 -16.47
N ARG A 93 -3.30 22.45 -16.02
CA ARG A 93 -3.07 22.06 -14.62
C ARG A 93 -1.58 22.10 -14.26
N ILE A 94 -0.69 21.81 -15.21
CA ILE A 94 0.75 21.99 -15.03
C ILE A 94 1.07 23.48 -14.79
N LEU A 95 0.46 24.39 -15.54
CA LEU A 95 0.66 25.82 -15.34
C LEU A 95 0.22 26.28 -13.95
N TYR A 96 -0.92 25.78 -13.43
CA TYR A 96 -1.33 26.06 -12.05
C TYR A 96 -0.31 25.55 -11.03
N VAL A 97 0.21 24.33 -11.22
CA VAL A 97 1.20 23.74 -10.32
C VAL A 97 2.51 24.53 -10.34
N LEU A 98 2.99 24.96 -11.51
CA LEU A 98 4.15 25.84 -11.62
C LEU A 98 3.91 27.19 -10.93
N GLY A 99 2.71 27.76 -11.07
CA GLY A 99 2.30 28.96 -10.33
C GLY A 99 2.36 28.77 -8.81
N PHE A 100 1.78 27.69 -8.30
CA PHE A 100 1.86 27.35 -6.87
C PHE A 100 3.29 27.10 -6.40
N MET A 101 4.13 26.45 -7.20
CA MET A 101 5.54 26.25 -6.90
C MET A 101 6.31 27.58 -6.82
N MET A 102 6.06 28.51 -7.75
CA MET A 102 6.67 29.85 -7.70
C MET A 102 6.23 30.62 -6.45
N ILE A 103 4.94 30.57 -6.10
CA ILE A 103 4.43 31.20 -4.87
C ILE A 103 5.08 30.56 -3.63
N ALA A 104 5.14 29.24 -3.55
CA ALA A 104 5.75 28.54 -2.42
C ALA A 104 7.25 28.82 -2.30
N PHE A 105 7.97 28.91 -3.42
CA PHE A 105 9.36 29.30 -3.46
C PHE A 105 9.55 30.74 -2.94
N TYR A 106 8.71 31.67 -3.38
CA TYR A 106 8.72 33.05 -2.90
C TYR A 106 8.36 33.16 -1.40
N LEU A 107 7.39 32.38 -0.92
CA LEU A 107 7.07 32.35 0.51
C LEU A 107 8.25 31.78 1.32
N GLY A 108 8.90 30.74 0.81
CA GLY A 108 10.09 30.16 1.43
C GLY A 108 11.25 31.16 1.53
N SER A 109 11.42 32.06 0.57
CA SER A 109 12.48 33.07 0.62
C SER A 109 12.24 34.20 1.63
N ASN A 110 11.02 34.31 2.15
CA ASN A 110 10.67 35.28 3.20
C ASN A 110 10.81 34.70 4.62
N VAL A 111 11.17 33.42 4.74
CA VAL A 111 11.43 32.77 6.04
C VAL A 111 12.73 33.33 6.62
N LYS A 112 12.63 34.06 7.72
CA LYS A 112 13.78 34.67 8.41
C LYS A 112 14.11 34.01 9.74
N ASN A 113 13.19 33.22 10.28
CA ASN A 113 13.32 32.57 11.57
C ASN A 113 13.61 31.08 11.38
N GLU A 114 14.62 30.56 12.07
CA GLU A 114 14.97 29.13 12.07
C GLU A 114 13.77 28.22 12.43
N LYS A 115 12.90 28.69 13.34
CA LYS A 115 11.68 27.95 13.72
C LYS A 115 10.69 27.83 12.58
N GLU A 116 10.51 28.89 11.79
CA GLU A 116 9.63 28.88 10.62
C GLU A 116 10.19 27.97 9.52
N GLY A 117 11.51 27.99 9.32
CA GLY A 117 12.22 27.09 8.40
C GLY A 117 12.03 25.62 8.79
N ALA A 118 12.21 25.29 10.07
CA ALA A 118 11.99 23.95 10.58
C ALA A 118 10.54 23.47 10.36
N ILE A 119 9.54 24.32 10.58
CA ILE A 119 8.14 24.00 10.32
C ILE A 119 7.90 23.69 8.84
N MET A 120 8.44 24.51 7.93
CA MET A 120 8.31 24.28 6.49
C MET A 120 8.97 22.97 6.04
N MET A 121 10.11 22.61 6.63
CA MET A 121 10.77 21.34 6.34
C MET A 121 9.93 20.15 6.82
N VAL A 122 9.34 20.24 8.03
CA VAL A 122 8.56 19.16 8.65
C VAL A 122 7.15 19.03 8.06
N ALA A 123 6.57 20.09 7.48
CA ALA A 123 5.21 20.07 6.93
C ALA A 123 4.91 18.92 5.94
N PRO A 124 5.78 18.59 4.95
CA PRO A 124 5.66 17.36 4.16
C PRO A 124 5.46 16.11 4.99
N LEU A 125 6.29 15.92 6.03
CA LEU A 125 6.28 14.73 6.88
C LEU A 125 4.95 14.59 7.61
N LEU A 126 4.41 15.71 8.10
CA LEU A 126 3.12 15.70 8.79
C LEU A 126 2.00 15.31 7.84
N ILE A 127 1.98 15.89 6.64
CA ILE A 127 0.99 15.55 5.60
C ILE A 127 1.04 14.04 5.30
N LEU A 128 2.25 13.51 5.08
CA LEU A 128 2.46 12.09 4.81
C LEU A 128 2.05 11.19 5.96
N SER A 129 2.40 11.57 7.18
CA SER A 129 2.04 10.82 8.38
C SER A 129 0.53 10.73 8.52
N VAL A 130 -0.19 11.83 8.28
CA VAL A 130 -1.66 11.85 8.27
C VAL A 130 -2.22 10.92 7.19
N PHE A 131 -1.72 11.00 5.95
CA PHE A 131 -2.17 10.13 4.87
C PHE A 131 -1.85 8.66 5.13
N HIS A 132 -0.70 8.37 5.72
CA HIS A 132 -0.32 7.02 6.08
C HIS A 132 -1.20 6.46 7.18
N ILE A 133 -1.42 7.21 8.27
CA ILE A 133 -2.35 6.80 9.35
C ILE A 133 -3.74 6.55 8.77
N TYR A 134 -4.24 7.44 7.89
CA TYR A 134 -5.51 7.24 7.20
C TYR A 134 -5.52 5.93 6.40
N PHE A 135 -4.45 5.65 5.65
CA PHE A 135 -4.29 4.41 4.89
C PHE A 135 -4.26 3.17 5.81
N LEU A 136 -3.52 3.19 6.91
CA LEU A 136 -3.46 2.11 7.90
C LEU A 136 -4.84 1.78 8.46
N VAL A 137 -5.57 2.80 8.92
CA VAL A 137 -6.91 2.65 9.49
C VAL A 137 -7.86 2.04 8.46
N LYS A 138 -7.86 2.55 7.23
CA LYS A 138 -8.74 2.04 6.17
C LYS A 138 -8.36 0.63 5.71
N SER A 139 -7.08 0.31 5.61
CA SER A 139 -6.61 -1.03 5.23
C SER A 139 -6.97 -2.05 6.31
N SER A 140 -6.66 -1.74 7.58
CA SER A 140 -6.98 -2.61 8.73
C SER A 140 -8.49 -2.85 8.86
N SER A 141 -9.31 -1.80 8.69
CA SER A 141 -10.76 -1.93 8.77
C SER A 141 -11.35 -2.87 7.72
N ARG A 142 -10.71 -3.01 6.55
CA ARG A 142 -11.17 -3.90 5.47
C ARG A 142 -10.86 -5.36 5.75
N ILE A 143 -9.69 -5.64 6.30
CA ILE A 143 -9.21 -7.00 6.55
C ILE A 143 -9.79 -7.56 7.86
N LYS A 144 -10.32 -6.69 8.75
CA LYS A 144 -10.89 -7.08 10.04
C LYS A 144 -11.90 -8.23 9.94
N LYS A 145 -12.85 -8.15 9.01
CA LYS A 145 -13.87 -9.22 8.82
C LYS A 145 -13.26 -10.55 8.38
N ILE A 146 -12.22 -10.50 7.54
CA ILE A 146 -11.53 -11.71 7.08
C ILE A 146 -10.75 -12.35 8.25
N LYS A 147 -10.08 -11.53 9.06
CA LYS A 147 -9.38 -12.00 10.28
C LYS A 147 -10.35 -12.69 11.25
N GLU A 148 -11.50 -12.08 11.49
CA GLU A 148 -12.55 -12.64 12.35
C GLU A 148 -13.08 -13.97 11.79
N ASN A 149 -13.37 -14.05 10.49
CA ASN A 149 -13.89 -15.26 9.86
C ASN A 149 -12.90 -16.43 9.85
N MET A 150 -11.61 -16.13 9.74
CA MET A 150 -10.51 -17.10 9.61
C MET A 150 -9.84 -17.43 10.96
N SER A 151 -10.28 -16.80 12.06
CA SER A 151 -9.68 -16.95 13.39
C SER A 151 -8.15 -16.76 13.42
N GLN A 152 -7.60 -15.97 12.49
CA GLN A 152 -6.16 -15.71 12.39
C GLN A 152 -5.74 -14.52 13.27
N ALA A 153 -4.76 -14.74 14.14
CA ALA A 153 -4.46 -13.82 15.23
C ALA A 153 -3.68 -12.54 14.86
N SER A 154 -2.93 -12.47 13.75
CA SER A 154 -2.17 -11.22 13.47
C SER A 154 -1.57 -11.03 12.07
N SER A 155 -1.10 -12.07 11.39
CA SER A 155 -0.25 -11.96 10.19
C SER A 155 -0.95 -11.51 8.91
N LEU A 156 -2.28 -11.54 8.88
CA LEU A 156 -3.03 -11.21 7.67
C LEU A 156 -3.00 -9.71 7.36
N GLN A 157 -2.60 -9.39 6.14
CA GLN A 157 -2.54 -8.03 5.60
C GLN A 157 -3.09 -8.01 4.17
N SER A 158 -3.52 -6.85 3.70
CA SER A 158 -3.86 -6.68 2.28
C SER A 158 -2.57 -6.69 1.48
N SER A 159 -2.57 -7.35 0.34
CA SER A 159 -1.50 -7.29 -0.67
C SER A 159 -1.15 -5.86 -1.10
N LEU A 160 -2.10 -4.91 -0.97
CA LEU A 160 -1.88 -3.50 -1.23
C LEU A 160 -1.07 -2.82 -0.09
N PHE A 161 -0.99 -3.40 1.10
CA PHE A 161 -0.40 -2.75 2.27
C PHE A 161 1.06 -2.33 2.05
N TYR A 162 1.94 -3.28 1.73
CA TYR A 162 3.37 -3.03 1.55
C TYR A 162 3.66 -2.12 0.33
N PRO A 163 3.12 -2.40 -0.87
CA PRO A 163 3.40 -1.57 -2.04
C PRO A 163 2.98 -0.11 -1.91
N PHE A 164 1.92 0.18 -1.15
CA PHE A 164 1.49 1.55 -0.89
C PHE A 164 2.29 2.20 0.24
N SER A 165 2.56 1.47 1.32
CA SER A 165 3.36 1.98 2.44
C SER A 165 4.77 2.35 2.00
N GLU A 166 5.46 1.47 1.26
CA GLU A 166 6.79 1.76 0.73
C GLU A 166 6.78 2.99 -0.18
N ARG A 167 5.78 3.12 -1.06
CA ARG A 167 5.65 4.28 -1.94
C ARG A 167 5.36 5.58 -1.19
N MET A 168 4.65 5.54 -0.06
CA MET A 168 4.43 6.72 0.77
C MET A 168 5.71 7.21 1.45
N TYR A 169 6.53 6.30 1.99
CA TYR A 169 7.68 6.68 2.83
C TYR A 169 8.99 6.85 2.08
N LEU A 170 9.23 6.06 1.02
CA LEU A 170 10.54 6.00 0.37
C LEU A 170 10.95 7.36 -0.25
N PRO A 171 10.10 8.10 -0.98
CA PRO A 171 10.46 9.42 -1.51
C PRO A 171 10.87 10.42 -0.44
N VAL A 172 10.32 10.25 0.76
CA VAL A 172 10.47 11.14 1.91
C VAL A 172 11.80 10.89 2.59
N ILE A 173 12.07 9.63 2.90
CA ILE A 173 13.33 9.19 3.47
C ILE A 173 14.46 9.55 2.51
N MET A 174 14.27 9.38 1.19
CA MET A 174 15.25 9.80 0.19
C MET A 174 15.48 11.31 0.21
N ALA A 175 14.42 12.12 0.21
CA ALA A 175 14.55 13.58 0.23
C ALA A 175 15.28 14.08 1.49
N TYR A 176 14.90 13.57 2.67
CA TYR A 176 15.55 13.92 3.93
C TYR A 176 16.99 13.42 4.01
N SER A 177 17.25 12.19 3.55
CA SER A 177 18.60 11.66 3.47
C SER A 177 19.48 12.55 2.59
N ILE A 178 19.01 12.96 1.41
CA ILE A 178 19.78 13.84 0.51
C ILE A 178 20.11 15.17 1.19
N VAL A 179 19.14 15.80 1.87
CA VAL A 179 19.37 17.07 2.58
C VAL A 179 20.38 16.90 3.70
N TRP A 180 20.24 15.85 4.51
CA TRP A 180 21.11 15.62 5.67
C TRP A 180 22.54 15.21 5.26
N PHE A 181 22.68 14.36 4.23
CA PHE A 181 23.99 14.02 3.67
C PHE A 181 24.66 15.20 2.97
N ALA A 182 23.90 16.07 2.31
CA ALA A 182 24.45 17.27 1.69
C ALA A 182 25.05 18.22 2.74
N ASP A 183 24.38 18.37 3.89
CA ASP A 183 24.86 19.16 5.02
C ASP A 183 26.15 18.57 5.63
N LEU A 184 26.18 17.24 5.81
CA LEU A 184 27.33 16.52 6.36
C LEU A 184 28.58 16.55 5.45
N ILE A 185 28.41 16.46 4.14
CA ILE A 185 29.54 16.33 3.19
C ILE A 185 30.10 17.69 2.79
N PHE A 186 29.26 18.71 2.64
CA PHE A 186 29.65 19.92 1.94
C PHE A 186 29.75 21.18 2.85
N ASP A 187 29.47 21.09 4.16
CA ASP A 187 29.53 22.20 5.14
C ASP A 187 28.89 23.50 4.60
N VAL A 188 27.70 23.36 4.00
CA VAL A 188 27.14 24.36 3.09
C VAL A 188 26.15 25.25 3.84
N GLN A 189 26.62 26.40 4.34
CA GLN A 189 25.75 27.51 4.76
C GLN A 189 24.80 28.01 3.64
N VAL A 190 25.06 27.67 2.38
CA VAL A 190 24.13 27.93 1.26
C VAL A 190 22.90 27.03 1.35
N LEU A 191 23.02 25.79 1.82
CA LEU A 191 21.91 24.84 1.90
C LEU A 191 20.90 25.30 2.96
N SER A 192 21.34 25.84 4.09
CA SER A 192 20.45 26.43 5.10
C SER A 192 19.65 27.63 4.57
N ASN A 193 20.22 28.41 3.63
CA ASN A 193 19.57 29.59 3.07
C ASN A 193 18.55 29.29 1.95
N ILE A 194 18.66 28.13 1.29
CA ILE A 194 17.74 27.70 0.22
C ILE A 194 16.86 26.50 0.62
N ALA A 195 17.12 25.87 1.77
CA ALA A 195 16.39 24.72 2.28
C ALA A 195 14.89 25.00 2.47
N PRO A 196 14.44 26.13 3.03
CA PRO A 196 13.01 26.43 3.15
C PRO A 196 12.29 26.48 1.79
N GLN A 197 12.92 27.07 0.78
CA GLN A 197 12.39 27.21 -0.58
C GLN A 197 12.29 25.84 -1.28
N ILE A 198 13.34 25.03 -1.16
CA ILE A 198 13.38 23.66 -1.67
C ILE A 198 12.32 22.81 -0.97
N ALA A 199 12.23 22.89 0.36
CA ALA A 199 11.25 22.15 1.15
C ALA A 199 9.81 22.53 0.78
N ALA A 200 9.50 23.83 0.66
CA ALA A 200 8.18 24.30 0.27
C ALA A 200 7.79 23.82 -1.15
N THR A 201 8.73 23.88 -2.09
CA THR A 201 8.53 23.41 -3.47
C THR A 201 8.32 21.89 -3.52
N PHE A 202 9.15 21.15 -2.78
CA PHE A 202 9.07 19.69 -2.69
C PHE A 202 7.79 19.24 -1.98
N SER A 203 7.27 20.02 -1.02
CA SER A 203 5.98 19.78 -0.35
C SER A 203 4.84 19.67 -1.37
N ILE A 204 4.81 20.57 -2.37
CA ILE A 204 3.78 20.59 -3.41
C ILE A 204 3.89 19.34 -4.29
N LEU A 205 5.10 19.01 -4.77
CA LEU A 205 5.34 17.83 -5.58
C LEU A 205 4.96 16.55 -4.85
N LEU A 206 5.29 16.50 -3.57
CA LEU A 206 4.99 15.38 -2.72
C LEU A 206 3.49 15.26 -2.44
N PHE A 207 2.79 16.37 -2.22
CA PHE A 207 1.34 16.40 -2.07
C PHE A 207 0.64 15.86 -3.32
N ILE A 208 1.08 16.29 -4.50
CA ILE A 208 0.64 15.77 -5.79
C ILE A 208 0.87 14.27 -5.89
N TYR A 209 2.08 13.83 -5.54
CA TYR A 209 2.46 12.41 -5.56
C TYR A 209 1.53 11.59 -4.65
N VAL A 210 1.32 12.03 -3.41
CA VAL A 210 0.45 11.34 -2.45
C VAL A 210 -1.00 11.33 -2.92
N ILE A 211 -1.53 12.42 -3.48
CA ILE A 211 -2.88 12.44 -4.05
C ILE A 211 -3.00 11.42 -5.18
N SER A 212 -2.02 11.37 -6.10
CA SER A 212 -2.05 10.40 -7.20
C SER A 212 -2.07 8.97 -6.68
N LEU A 213 -1.27 8.69 -5.65
CA LEU A 213 -1.19 7.39 -5.01
C LEU A 213 -2.52 7.04 -4.31
N MET A 214 -3.13 8.00 -3.62
CA MET A 214 -4.44 7.84 -2.98
C MET A 214 -5.56 7.53 -3.98
N GLU A 215 -5.52 8.12 -5.18
CA GLU A 215 -6.47 7.81 -6.26
C GLU A 215 -6.27 6.38 -6.77
N VAL A 216 -5.02 5.93 -6.98
CA VAL A 216 -4.73 4.53 -7.33
C VAL A 216 -5.20 3.58 -6.23
N TRP A 217 -4.98 3.92 -4.96
CA TRP A 217 -5.49 3.13 -3.85
C TRP A 217 -7.01 3.02 -3.90
N LYS A 218 -7.73 4.14 -4.11
CA LYS A 218 -9.20 4.10 -4.27
C LYS A 218 -9.63 3.17 -5.39
N ILE A 219 -8.96 3.20 -6.55
CA ILE A 219 -9.24 2.32 -7.69
C ILE A 219 -9.01 0.85 -7.30
N LYS A 220 -7.80 0.49 -6.85
CA LYS A 220 -7.44 -0.89 -6.52
C LYS A 220 -8.19 -1.45 -5.32
N SER A 221 -8.55 -0.60 -4.37
CA SER A 221 -9.31 -1.00 -3.20
C SER A 221 -10.75 -1.41 -3.56
N LYS A 222 -11.31 -0.98 -4.70
CA LYS A 222 -12.62 -1.46 -5.15
C LYS A 222 -12.57 -2.85 -5.79
N THR A 223 -11.41 -3.24 -6.32
CA THR A 223 -11.25 -4.47 -7.11
C THR A 223 -10.54 -5.61 -6.36
N SER A 224 -9.97 -5.34 -5.19
CA SER A 224 -9.14 -6.30 -4.42
C SER A 224 -9.92 -7.10 -3.36
N LEU A 225 -11.21 -6.84 -3.18
CA LEU A 225 -12.09 -7.52 -2.22
C LEU A 225 -13.45 -7.83 -2.86
N LEU A 226 -13.42 -8.20 -4.15
CA LEU A 226 -14.48 -8.94 -4.80
C LEU A 226 -14.18 -10.41 -4.62
#